data_AF-A0AAD9B0G8-F1
#
_entry.id   AF-A0AAD9B0G8-F1
#
_cell.length_a   1.000
_cell.length_b   1.000
_cell.length_c   1.000
_cell.angle_alpha   90.00
_cell.angle_beta   90.00
_cell.angle_gamma   90.00
#
_symmetry.space_group_name_H-M   'P 1'
#
loop_
_entity.id
_entity.type
_entity.pdbx_description
1 polymer ?
#
loop_
_entity_poly.entity_id
_entity_poly.type
_entity_poly.pdbx_seq_one_letter_code
_entity_poly.pdbx_strand_id
1 'polypeptide(L)'
;MVTDKRGRGGFCMEIAILYNHILRALGFDAYTAGVRTRPRIEGVPKGDFPGWGHIVNIVTFADGSKYHSDVAFGGDGATKPMPLVEGLVHNNLGTQQIRLAKDWLPTQAHRVDSSKQWIYQYRNNPSQPWNSFYAFAEIEFLQPDWGVVNHWMSTHPDSNQVRNLLVVKFLRRTIASSDSNEQEIYGKKMLVNGTVKQNMGGKTEFVKACDTEESRLESLENVFSIILSQTEKDGILTSPLRLG
;
A
#
# COMPACT_ATOMS: atom_id res chain seq x y z
N MET A 1 -23.31 -4.47 -4.98
CA MET A 1 -23.51 -3.78 -3.69
C MET A 1 -22.88 -4.65 -2.60
N VAL A 2 -22.02 -4.12 -1.73
CA VAL A 2 -21.42 -4.91 -0.63
C VAL A 2 -22.40 -4.92 0.55
N THR A 3 -23.19 -5.98 0.69
CA THR A 3 -24.34 -6.03 1.62
C THR A 3 -24.02 -6.68 2.96
N ASP A 4 -23.08 -7.62 2.99
CA ASP A 4 -22.87 -8.49 4.16
C ASP A 4 -22.14 -7.80 5.32
N LYS A 5 -21.61 -6.58 5.10
CA LYS A 5 -20.91 -5.75 6.10
C LYS A 5 -19.81 -6.49 6.90
N ARG A 6 -19.14 -7.47 6.29
CA ARG A 6 -18.10 -8.31 6.93
C ARG A 6 -16.72 -7.68 7.03
N GLY A 7 -16.59 -6.40 6.70
CA GLY A 7 -15.35 -5.62 6.81
C GLY A 7 -14.17 -6.14 5.97
N ARG A 8 -14.43 -6.95 4.94
CA ARG A 8 -13.39 -7.46 4.02
C ARG A 8 -12.58 -6.28 3.45
N GLY A 9 -11.26 -6.43 3.50
CA GLY A 9 -10.35 -5.61 2.70
C GLY A 9 -10.05 -6.28 1.36
N GLY A 10 -8.97 -5.83 0.75
CA GLY A 10 -8.34 -6.42 -0.40
C GLY A 10 -6.87 -5.98 -0.47
N PHE A 11 -6.11 -6.54 -1.39
CA PHE A 11 -4.78 -6.01 -1.68
C PHE A 11 -4.84 -4.92 -2.78
N CYS A 12 -3.67 -4.52 -3.28
CA CYS A 12 -3.56 -3.38 -4.20
C CYS A 12 -4.41 -3.48 -5.47
N MET A 13 -4.53 -4.66 -6.08
CA MET A 13 -5.33 -4.84 -7.29
C MET A 13 -6.84 -4.70 -7.06
N GLU A 14 -7.30 -4.85 -5.82
CA GLU A 14 -8.72 -4.67 -5.47
C GLU A 14 -8.98 -3.24 -5.01
N ILE A 15 -8.20 -2.76 -4.03
CA ILE A 15 -8.44 -1.46 -3.39
C ILE A 15 -8.12 -0.30 -4.33
N ALA A 16 -6.98 -0.34 -5.04
CA ALA A 16 -6.56 0.78 -5.88
C ALA A 16 -7.46 0.93 -7.13
N ILE A 17 -7.95 -0.19 -7.68
CA ILE A 17 -8.89 -0.18 -8.81
C ILE A 17 -10.26 0.31 -8.37
N LEU A 18 -10.78 -0.18 -7.23
CA LEU A 18 -12.03 0.32 -6.67
C LEU A 18 -11.95 1.83 -6.40
N TYR A 19 -10.84 2.29 -5.82
CA TYR A 19 -10.61 3.72 -5.59
C TYR A 19 -10.56 4.52 -6.90
N ASN A 20 -9.94 3.99 -7.96
CA ASN A 20 -9.96 4.62 -9.27
C ASN A 20 -11.39 4.82 -9.80
N HIS A 21 -12.23 3.79 -9.70
CA HIS A 21 -13.63 3.89 -10.12
C HIS A 21 -14.39 4.96 -9.33
N ILE A 22 -14.13 5.09 -8.02
CA ILE A 22 -14.72 6.13 -7.19
C ILE A 22 -14.26 7.52 -7.67
N LEU A 23 -12.96 7.73 -7.88
CA LEU A 23 -12.42 9.00 -8.38
C LEU A 23 -13.08 9.41 -9.71
N ARG A 24 -13.13 8.48 -10.67
CA ARG A 24 -13.74 8.73 -11.98
C ARG A 24 -15.24 9.00 -11.89
N ALA A 25 -15.97 8.28 -11.04
CA ALA A 25 -17.39 8.51 -10.82
C ALA A 25 -17.68 9.89 -10.19
N LEU A 26 -16.74 10.42 -9.39
CA LEU A 26 -16.80 11.78 -8.85
C LEU A 26 -16.38 12.86 -9.85
N GLY A 27 -15.97 12.49 -11.07
CA GLY A 27 -15.61 13.42 -12.14
C GLY A 27 -14.14 13.83 -12.18
N PHE A 28 -13.26 13.18 -11.39
CA PHE A 28 -11.82 13.41 -11.51
C PHE A 28 -11.27 12.78 -12.80
N ASP A 29 -10.36 13.48 -13.46
CA ASP A 29 -9.51 12.89 -14.50
C ASP A 29 -8.44 12.02 -13.82
N ALA A 30 -8.71 10.73 -13.75
CA ALA A 30 -7.88 9.78 -13.04
C ALA A 30 -7.72 8.46 -13.80
N TYR A 31 -6.51 7.91 -13.74
CA TYR A 31 -6.16 6.62 -14.31
C TYR A 31 -5.22 5.84 -13.39
N THR A 32 -5.10 4.53 -13.61
CA THR A 32 -4.19 3.65 -12.86
C THR A 32 -2.89 3.45 -13.62
N ALA A 33 -1.76 3.45 -12.92
CA ALA A 33 -0.45 3.17 -13.48
C ALA A 33 0.25 2.01 -12.77
N GLY A 34 1.02 1.23 -13.54
CA GLY A 34 1.89 0.17 -13.03
C GLY A 34 2.95 0.70 -12.08
N VAL A 35 3.22 -0.05 -11.01
CA VAL A 35 4.29 0.26 -10.03
C VAL A 35 5.22 -0.94 -9.83
N ARG A 36 6.53 -0.68 -9.81
CA ARG A 36 7.58 -1.64 -9.44
C ARG A 36 7.96 -1.44 -7.98
N THR A 37 7.77 -2.46 -7.15
CA THR A 37 8.02 -2.38 -5.70
C THR A 37 9.26 -3.17 -5.34
N ARG A 38 10.19 -2.54 -4.62
CA ARG A 38 11.41 -3.24 -4.19
C ARG A 38 11.06 -4.33 -3.16
N PRO A 39 11.72 -5.49 -3.21
CA PRO A 39 11.61 -6.49 -2.16
C PRO A 39 11.93 -5.91 -0.78
N ARG A 40 11.28 -6.47 0.25
CA ARG A 40 11.53 -6.12 1.64
C ARG A 40 12.31 -7.25 2.29
N ILE A 41 13.50 -6.94 2.78
CA ILE A 41 14.30 -7.84 3.62
C ILE A 41 14.26 -7.26 5.03
N GLU A 42 13.69 -8.00 5.97
CA GLU A 42 13.47 -7.54 7.36
C GLU A 42 12.65 -6.24 7.44
N GLY A 43 11.69 -6.09 6.51
CA GLY A 43 10.82 -4.92 6.43
C GLY A 43 11.42 -3.70 5.72
N VAL A 44 12.71 -3.72 5.38
CA VAL A 44 13.41 -2.64 4.69
C VAL A 44 13.53 -2.92 3.19
N PRO A 45 13.25 -1.94 2.30
CA PRO A 45 13.49 -2.07 0.87
C PRO A 45 14.96 -2.35 0.56
N LYS A 46 15.22 -3.46 -0.12
CA LYS A 46 16.55 -3.89 -0.57
C LYS A 46 16.47 -4.49 -1.98
N GLY A 47 17.60 -4.49 -2.69
CA GLY A 47 17.69 -4.98 -4.07
C GLY A 47 17.12 -4.02 -5.12
N ASP A 48 16.92 -4.54 -6.33
CA ASP A 48 16.45 -3.80 -7.49
C ASP A 48 14.92 -3.64 -7.53
N PHE A 49 14.44 -2.88 -8.50
CA PHE A 49 13.02 -2.76 -8.84
C PHE A 49 12.63 -3.91 -9.79
N PRO A 50 11.77 -4.85 -9.36
CA PRO A 50 11.38 -6.01 -10.15
C PRO A 50 10.33 -5.62 -11.21
N GLY A 51 9.58 -6.61 -11.71
CA GLY A 51 8.43 -6.37 -12.56
C GLY A 51 7.31 -5.55 -11.89
N TRP A 52 6.25 -5.30 -12.66
CA TRP A 52 5.04 -4.66 -12.16
C TRP A 52 4.36 -5.56 -11.13
N GLY A 53 3.97 -4.99 -9.99
CA GLY A 53 3.32 -5.74 -8.91
C GLY A 53 2.44 -4.90 -8.00
N HIS A 54 2.22 -3.64 -8.35
CA HIS A 54 1.43 -2.70 -7.56
C HIS A 54 0.77 -1.65 -8.45
N ILE A 55 -0.17 -0.88 -7.89
CA ILE A 55 -0.97 0.13 -8.58
C ILE A 55 -0.85 1.48 -7.85
N VAL A 56 -0.66 2.55 -8.62
CA VAL A 56 -0.91 3.92 -8.18
C VAL A 56 -2.03 4.54 -9.01
N ASN A 57 -2.81 5.43 -8.40
CA ASN A 57 -3.72 6.31 -9.15
C ASN A 57 -3.04 7.64 -9.44
N ILE A 58 -3.08 8.08 -10.70
CA ILE A 58 -2.67 9.42 -11.11
C ILE A 58 -3.92 10.25 -11.34
N VAL A 59 -4.02 11.39 -10.67
CA VAL A 59 -5.14 12.33 -10.77
C VAL A 59 -4.63 13.63 -11.39
N THR A 60 -5.27 14.10 -12.45
CA THR A 60 -4.96 15.38 -13.11
C THR A 60 -6.06 16.40 -12.82
N PHE A 61 -5.68 17.61 -12.45
CA PHE A 61 -6.59 18.73 -12.26
C PHE A 61 -6.63 19.64 -13.49
N ALA A 62 -7.64 20.52 -13.57
CA ALA A 62 -7.85 21.40 -14.72
C ALA A 62 -6.70 22.39 -14.96
N ASP A 63 -5.90 22.70 -13.94
CA ASP A 63 -4.69 23.52 -14.05
C ASP A 63 -3.46 22.74 -14.57
N GLY A 64 -3.64 21.46 -14.91
CA GLY A 64 -2.58 20.56 -15.36
C GLY A 64 -1.75 19.95 -14.23
N SER A 65 -2.00 20.31 -12.96
CA SER A 65 -1.33 19.69 -11.84
C SER A 65 -1.72 18.22 -11.71
N LYS A 66 -0.74 17.37 -11.39
CA LYS A 66 -0.92 15.93 -11.26
C LYS A 66 -0.58 15.48 -9.85
N TYR A 67 -1.32 14.49 -9.37
CA TYR A 67 -1.14 13.90 -8.05
C TYR A 67 -1.01 12.38 -8.13
N HIS A 68 -0.01 11.87 -7.44
CA HIS A 68 0.12 10.48 -7.04
C HIS A 68 -0.81 10.22 -5.86
N SER A 69 -1.75 9.29 -6.01
CA SER A 69 -2.63 8.83 -4.93
C SER A 69 -2.54 7.32 -4.79
N ASP A 70 -1.91 6.85 -3.72
CA ASP A 70 -1.76 5.43 -3.42
C ASP A 70 -2.42 5.11 -2.07
N VAL A 71 -3.57 4.44 -2.15
CA VAL A 71 -4.36 4.05 -0.97
C VAL A 71 -4.14 2.58 -0.59
N ALA A 72 -3.24 1.86 -1.27
CA ALA A 72 -3.16 0.41 -1.18
C ALA A 72 -1.73 -0.18 -1.14
N PHE A 73 -0.68 0.64 -0.99
CA PHE A 73 0.70 0.16 -0.83
C PHE A 73 0.94 -0.66 0.46
N GLY A 74 0.11 -0.43 1.47
CA GLY A 74 0.26 -1.03 2.80
C GLY A 74 0.84 -0.03 3.82
N GLY A 75 1.53 -0.54 4.84
CA GLY A 75 1.83 0.22 6.06
C GLY A 75 2.69 1.47 5.86
N ASP A 76 3.53 1.51 4.83
CA ASP A 76 4.45 2.63 4.58
C ASP A 76 4.07 3.48 3.36
N GLY A 77 2.83 3.34 2.90
CA GLY A 77 2.26 4.17 1.84
C GLY A 77 2.06 5.62 2.30
N ALA A 78 1.83 6.49 1.33
CA ALA A 78 1.47 7.87 1.59
C ALA A 78 0.11 7.93 2.29
N THR A 79 -0.01 8.75 3.33
CA THR A 79 -1.29 8.97 4.04
C THR A 79 -2.16 10.05 3.40
N LYS A 80 -1.64 10.76 2.39
CA LYS A 80 -2.30 11.82 1.63
C LYS A 80 -1.87 11.74 0.16
N PRO A 81 -2.70 12.21 -0.80
CA PRO A 81 -2.26 12.41 -2.17
C PRO A 81 -1.03 13.33 -2.21
N MET A 82 -0.07 12.98 -3.06
CA MET A 82 1.19 13.72 -3.24
C MET A 82 1.21 14.36 -4.61
N PRO A 83 1.48 15.66 -4.74
CA PRO A 83 1.68 16.26 -6.06
C PRO A 83 2.90 15.61 -6.73
N LEU A 84 2.84 15.44 -8.06
CA LEU A 84 3.97 14.99 -8.88
C LEU A 84 5.00 16.12 -9.05
N VAL A 85 5.59 16.53 -7.92
CA VAL A 85 6.64 17.55 -7.83
C VAL A 85 7.88 16.89 -7.25
N GLU A 86 8.96 16.93 -8.01
CA GLU A 86 10.22 16.33 -7.61
C GLU A 86 10.78 17.00 -6.34
N GLY A 87 11.20 16.18 -5.38
CA GLY A 87 11.90 16.60 -4.18
C GLY A 87 11.01 17.20 -3.09
N LEU A 88 9.72 17.43 -3.35
CA LEU A 88 8.82 17.98 -2.34
C LEU A 88 8.64 17.00 -1.17
N VAL A 89 9.01 17.45 0.02
CA VAL A 89 8.98 16.64 1.25
C VAL A 89 7.64 16.82 1.95
N HIS A 90 6.99 15.71 2.26
CA HIS A 90 5.75 15.66 3.03
C HIS A 90 5.98 14.92 4.34
N ASN A 91 5.35 15.40 5.41
CA ASN A 91 5.19 14.62 6.63
C ASN A 91 4.17 13.51 6.38
N ASN A 92 4.48 12.30 6.86
CA ASN A 92 3.61 11.14 6.78
C ASN A 92 3.19 10.71 8.20
N LEU A 93 3.03 9.41 8.44
CA LEU A 93 2.71 8.91 9.77
C LEU A 93 3.88 9.16 10.75
N GLY A 94 3.64 9.96 11.77
CA GLY A 94 4.61 10.20 12.83
C GLY A 94 5.79 11.07 12.39
N THR A 95 7.00 10.62 12.70
CA THR A 95 8.26 11.28 12.26
C THR A 95 8.66 10.93 10.83
N GLN A 96 7.91 10.07 10.15
CA GLN A 96 8.22 9.65 8.80
C GLN A 96 8.02 10.80 7.81
N GLN A 97 8.97 10.95 6.90
CA GLN A 97 8.86 11.85 5.77
C GLN A 97 8.91 11.07 4.47
N ILE A 98 8.17 11.55 3.48
CA ILE A 98 8.02 10.94 2.16
C ILE A 98 8.23 12.00 1.08
N ARG A 99 8.71 11.58 -0.09
CA ARG A 99 8.85 12.45 -1.27
C ARG A 99 8.79 11.63 -2.54
N LEU A 100 8.56 12.31 -3.66
CA LEU A 100 8.80 11.76 -4.99
C LEU A 100 10.12 12.32 -5.53
N ALA A 101 10.99 11.44 -6.01
CA ALA A 101 12.19 11.80 -6.78
C ALA A 101 11.99 11.41 -8.25
N LYS A 102 12.78 11.95 -9.18
CA LYS A 102 12.71 11.58 -10.59
C LYS A 102 14.09 11.14 -11.10
N ASP A 103 14.24 9.86 -11.35
CA ASP A 103 15.53 9.28 -11.76
C ASP A 103 15.35 8.01 -12.59
N TRP A 104 16.42 7.55 -13.23
CA TRP A 104 16.47 6.25 -13.87
C TRP A 104 16.59 5.14 -12.83
N LEU A 105 15.96 3.99 -13.10
CA LEU A 105 16.18 2.83 -12.25
C LEU A 105 17.62 2.31 -12.42
N PRO A 106 18.26 1.76 -11.38
CA PRO A 106 19.64 1.28 -11.48
C PRO A 106 19.87 0.29 -12.64
N THR A 107 18.90 -0.59 -12.89
CA THR A 107 18.94 -1.62 -13.94
C THR A 107 18.47 -1.12 -15.32
N GLN A 108 18.08 0.15 -15.44
CA GLN A 108 17.59 0.72 -16.69
C GLN A 108 18.74 1.04 -17.65
N ALA A 109 18.73 0.42 -18.84
CA ALA A 109 19.73 0.64 -19.89
C ALA A 109 19.51 1.94 -20.67
N HIS A 110 18.26 2.24 -21.06
CA HIS A 110 17.94 3.43 -21.84
C HIS A 110 17.70 4.64 -20.92
N ARG A 111 18.72 5.50 -20.78
CA ARG A 111 18.74 6.64 -19.85
C ARG A 111 18.70 8.00 -20.55
N VAL A 112 17.51 8.37 -21.00
CA VAL A 112 17.19 9.71 -21.51
C VAL A 112 16.23 10.40 -20.55
N ASP A 113 16.14 11.72 -20.55
CA ASP A 113 15.36 12.43 -19.53
C ASP A 113 13.87 12.04 -19.51
N SER A 114 13.29 11.74 -20.69
CA SER A 114 11.92 11.24 -20.82
C SER A 114 11.70 9.81 -20.30
N SER A 115 12.77 9.04 -20.07
CA SER A 115 12.69 7.67 -19.54
C SER A 115 12.87 7.59 -18.03
N LYS A 116 13.10 8.71 -17.34
CA LYS A 116 13.12 8.77 -15.87
C LYS A 116 11.78 8.33 -15.30
N GLN A 117 11.84 7.65 -14.16
CA GLN A 117 10.68 7.18 -13.41
C GLN A 117 10.45 8.10 -12.21
N TRP A 118 9.21 8.21 -11.77
CA TRP A 118 8.91 8.71 -10.43
C TRP A 118 9.30 7.64 -9.42
N ILE A 119 9.99 8.03 -8.35
CA ILE A 119 10.46 7.14 -7.29
C ILE A 119 9.92 7.64 -5.96
N TYR A 120 9.05 6.85 -5.33
CA TYR A 120 8.58 7.12 -3.99
C TYR A 120 9.65 6.75 -2.97
N GLN A 121 10.06 7.74 -2.18
CA GLN A 121 11.10 7.61 -1.16
C GLN A 121 10.53 7.95 0.21
N TYR A 122 11.08 7.30 1.22
CA TYR A 122 10.76 7.56 2.62
C TYR A 122 12.03 7.66 3.47
N ARG A 123 11.89 8.28 4.63
CA ARG A 123 12.82 8.17 5.76
C ARG A 123 12.03 8.21 7.05
N ASN A 124 12.40 7.41 8.04
CA ASN A 124 11.62 7.35 9.29
C ASN A 124 11.90 8.52 10.25
N ASN A 125 12.96 9.29 9.98
CA ASN A 125 13.29 10.53 10.70
C ASN A 125 14.07 11.48 9.78
N PRO A 126 13.99 12.82 9.96
CA PRO A 126 14.72 13.77 9.11
C PRO A 126 16.24 13.61 9.09
N SER A 127 16.85 13.00 10.13
CA SER A 127 18.29 12.72 10.16
C SER A 127 18.71 11.45 9.42
N GLN A 128 17.76 10.61 8.98
CA GLN A 128 18.05 9.38 8.27
C GLN A 128 18.15 9.60 6.75
N PRO A 129 18.91 8.75 6.04
CA PRO A 129 18.96 8.77 4.59
C PRO A 129 17.60 8.40 3.99
N TRP A 130 17.34 8.93 2.80
CA TRP A 130 16.20 8.50 1.98
C TRP A 130 16.39 7.06 1.51
N ASN A 131 15.33 6.27 1.55
CA ASN A 131 15.28 4.95 0.95
C ASN A 131 14.14 4.90 -0.07
N SER A 132 14.39 4.29 -1.22
CA SER A 132 13.41 4.14 -2.30
C SER A 132 12.56 2.89 -2.06
N PHE A 133 11.25 3.02 -2.10
CA PHE A 133 10.31 1.89 -1.96
C PHE A 133 9.88 1.34 -3.31
N TYR A 134 9.36 2.22 -4.17
CA TYR A 134 8.80 1.83 -5.45
C TYR A 134 8.97 2.94 -6.49
N ALA A 135 8.81 2.55 -7.75
CA ALA A 135 8.90 3.46 -8.87
C ALA A 135 7.81 3.19 -9.89
N PHE A 136 7.41 4.23 -10.62
CA PHE A 136 6.37 4.18 -11.62
C PHE A 136 6.62 5.17 -12.74
N ALA A 137 6.02 4.86 -13.89
CA ALA A 137 5.88 5.80 -15.00
C ALA A 137 4.42 6.26 -15.06
N GLU A 138 4.19 7.38 -15.75
CA GLU A 138 2.85 7.89 -16.06
C GLU A 138 2.24 7.16 -17.29
N ILE A 139 2.35 5.83 -17.30
CA ILE A 139 1.77 4.97 -18.34
C ILE A 139 0.47 4.40 -17.79
N GLU A 140 -0.64 4.69 -18.47
CA GLU A 140 -1.93 4.11 -18.13
C GLU A 140 -1.93 2.61 -18.36
N PHE A 141 -2.39 1.88 -17.34
CA PHE A 141 -2.67 0.46 -17.43
C PHE A 141 -4.18 0.26 -17.53
N LEU A 142 -4.59 -0.57 -18.48
CA LEU A 142 -5.97 -0.95 -18.71
C LEU A 142 -6.30 -2.25 -17.96
N GLN A 143 -7.59 -2.60 -17.93
CA GLN A 143 -8.06 -3.82 -17.27
C GLN A 143 -7.32 -5.10 -17.73
N PRO A 144 -7.03 -5.33 -19.03
CA PRO A 144 -6.27 -6.51 -19.45
C PRO A 144 -4.85 -6.54 -18.88
N ASP A 145 -4.17 -5.40 -18.76
CA ASP A 145 -2.85 -5.31 -18.14
C ASP A 145 -2.94 -5.75 -16.67
N TRP A 146 -3.93 -5.25 -15.94
CA TRP A 146 -4.18 -5.67 -14.56
C TRP A 146 -4.55 -7.13 -14.43
N GLY A 147 -5.23 -7.73 -15.41
CA GLY A 147 -5.48 -9.16 -15.46
C GLY A 147 -4.19 -9.99 -15.41
N VAL A 148 -3.18 -9.59 -16.18
CA VAL A 148 -1.86 -10.25 -16.21
C VAL A 148 -1.13 -10.05 -14.90
N VAL A 149 -1.05 -8.81 -14.40
CA VAL A 149 -0.32 -8.53 -13.15
C VAL A 149 -1.00 -9.22 -11.96
N ASN A 150 -2.33 -9.16 -11.87
CA ASN A 150 -3.11 -9.81 -10.81
C ASN A 150 -2.92 -11.33 -10.82
N HIS A 151 -2.92 -11.96 -12.00
CA HIS A 151 -2.64 -13.40 -12.09
C HIS A 151 -1.28 -13.74 -11.48
N TRP A 152 -0.20 -13.06 -11.91
CA TRP A 152 1.14 -13.30 -11.35
C TRP A 152 1.16 -13.07 -9.83
N MET A 153 0.58 -11.96 -9.38
CA MET A 153 0.58 -11.59 -7.97
C MET A 153 -0.22 -12.58 -7.10
N SER A 154 -1.28 -13.18 -7.61
CA SER A 154 -2.15 -14.09 -6.84
C SER A 154 -1.79 -15.56 -6.96
N THR A 155 -1.01 -15.98 -7.96
CA THR A 155 -0.75 -17.41 -8.22
C THR A 155 0.73 -17.77 -8.24
N HIS A 156 1.62 -16.85 -8.59
CA HIS A 156 3.01 -17.19 -8.80
C HIS A 156 3.71 -17.52 -7.47
N PRO A 157 4.47 -18.63 -7.37
CA PRO A 157 5.10 -19.04 -6.12
C PRO A 157 6.10 -18.03 -5.58
N ASP A 158 6.67 -17.16 -6.42
CA ASP A 158 7.55 -16.04 -6.01
C ASP A 158 6.82 -14.77 -5.56
N SER A 159 5.50 -14.68 -5.72
CA SER A 159 4.75 -13.51 -5.28
C SER A 159 4.75 -13.40 -3.76
N ASN A 160 5.03 -12.19 -3.26
CA ASN A 160 4.94 -11.89 -1.84
C ASN A 160 3.53 -12.11 -1.28
N GLN A 161 2.48 -11.95 -2.10
CA GLN A 161 1.08 -12.12 -1.71
C GLN A 161 0.68 -13.59 -1.59
N VAL A 162 1.37 -14.48 -2.30
CA VAL A 162 1.20 -15.94 -2.16
C VAL A 162 1.99 -16.46 -0.95
N ARG A 163 3.14 -15.86 -0.66
CA ARG A 163 4.06 -16.29 0.41
C ARG A 163 3.75 -15.72 1.79
N ASN A 164 2.97 -14.66 1.89
CA ASN A 164 2.74 -13.97 3.16
C ASN A 164 1.29 -13.55 3.31
N LEU A 165 0.82 -13.60 4.55
CA LEU A 165 -0.40 -12.94 4.96
C LEU A 165 -0.05 -11.55 5.48
N LEU A 166 -0.63 -10.52 4.88
CA LEU A 166 -0.45 -9.14 5.30
C LEU A 166 -1.80 -8.44 5.40
N VAL A 167 -2.08 -7.89 6.58
CA VAL A 167 -3.22 -6.98 6.79
C VAL A 167 -2.69 -5.68 7.35
N VAL A 168 -3.17 -4.56 6.82
CA VAL A 168 -2.81 -3.22 7.28
C VAL A 168 -4.10 -2.44 7.51
N LYS A 169 -4.22 -1.81 8.67
CA LYS A 169 -5.33 -0.92 9.02
C LYS A 169 -4.80 0.38 9.59
N PHE A 170 -4.99 1.47 8.85
CA PHE A 170 -4.74 2.81 9.36
C PHE A 170 -5.84 3.21 10.35
N LEU A 171 -5.44 3.95 11.38
CA LEU A 171 -6.31 4.48 12.42
C LEU A 171 -6.48 5.98 12.19
N ARG A 172 -7.72 6.44 12.22
CA ARG A 172 -8.07 7.85 12.08
C ARG A 172 -8.72 8.40 13.34
N ARG A 173 -8.55 9.71 13.59
CA ARG A 173 -9.25 10.45 14.65
C ARG A 173 -9.44 11.90 14.23
N THR A 174 -10.39 12.58 14.87
CA THR A 174 -10.54 14.03 14.74
C THR A 174 -9.34 14.74 15.38
N ILE A 175 -8.82 15.76 14.71
CA ILE A 175 -7.76 16.63 15.24
C ILE A 175 -8.39 17.52 16.32
N ALA A 176 -7.95 17.34 17.57
CA ALA A 176 -8.53 18.01 18.73
C ALA A 176 -8.46 19.56 18.68
N SER A 177 -7.51 20.10 17.92
CA SER A 177 -7.30 21.54 17.74
C SER A 177 -7.96 22.12 16.49
N SER A 178 -8.77 21.35 15.76
CA SER A 178 -9.42 21.81 14.52
C SER A 178 -10.90 22.10 14.76
N ASP A 179 -11.33 23.32 14.45
CA ASP A 179 -12.75 23.72 14.43
C ASP A 179 -13.51 23.09 13.24
N SER A 180 -12.81 22.40 12.34
CA SER A 180 -13.26 21.96 11.02
C SER A 180 -13.60 20.47 10.89
N ASN A 181 -13.72 19.72 12.00
CA ASN A 181 -13.87 18.25 12.00
C ASN A 181 -12.74 17.52 11.22
N GLU A 182 -11.58 18.15 11.08
CA GLU A 182 -10.47 17.61 10.30
C GLU A 182 -10.00 16.28 10.91
N GLN A 183 -9.70 15.31 10.05
CA GLN A 183 -9.28 13.97 10.44
C GLN A 183 -7.79 13.80 10.17
N GLU A 184 -7.09 13.15 11.11
CA GLU A 184 -5.71 12.71 10.91
C GLU A 184 -5.59 11.19 10.97
N ILE A 185 -4.61 10.67 10.23
CA ILE A 185 -4.13 9.29 10.41
C ILE A 185 -3.07 9.33 11.50
N TYR A 186 -3.40 8.81 12.68
CA TYR A 186 -2.54 8.88 13.87
C TYR A 186 -1.83 7.56 14.17
N GLY A 187 -2.18 6.48 13.47
CA GLY A 187 -1.55 5.19 13.68
C GLY A 187 -1.89 4.17 12.61
N LYS A 188 -1.25 3.00 12.72
CA LYS A 188 -1.53 1.81 11.92
C LYS A 188 -1.39 0.56 12.77
N LYS A 189 -2.23 -0.44 12.48
CA LYS A 189 -2.07 -1.82 12.94
C LYS A 189 -1.75 -2.70 11.75
N MET A 190 -0.93 -3.72 11.97
CA MET A 190 -0.46 -4.63 10.93
C MET A 190 -0.49 -6.05 11.45
N LEU A 191 -1.00 -7.00 10.66
CA LEU A 191 -0.81 -8.42 10.87
C LEU A 191 0.12 -8.91 9.76
N VAL A 192 1.28 -9.42 10.14
CA VAL A 192 2.26 -9.99 9.22
C VAL A 192 2.43 -11.45 9.59
N ASN A 193 1.90 -12.34 8.75
CA ASN A 193 1.80 -13.77 9.01
C ASN A 193 1.09 -14.04 10.34
N GLY A 194 1.80 -14.47 11.38
CA GLY A 194 1.26 -14.67 12.72
C GLY A 194 1.50 -13.51 13.68
N THR A 195 2.08 -12.38 13.29
CA THR A 195 2.46 -11.32 14.23
C THR A 195 1.63 -10.06 14.06
N VAL A 196 0.93 -9.65 15.12
CA VAL A 196 0.26 -8.35 15.20
C VAL A 196 1.25 -7.30 15.72
N LYS A 197 1.35 -6.20 14.98
CA LYS A 197 2.19 -5.03 15.29
C LYS A 197 1.37 -3.76 15.19
N GLN A 198 1.82 -2.71 15.85
CA GLN A 198 1.22 -1.38 15.70
C GLN A 198 2.28 -0.29 15.63
N ASN A 199 1.92 0.85 15.06
CA ASN A 199 2.73 2.06 15.08
C ASN A 199 1.78 3.24 15.25
N MET A 200 1.92 3.97 16.35
CA MET A 200 1.02 5.08 16.73
C MET A 200 1.64 6.45 16.41
N GLY A 201 2.43 6.54 15.32
CA GLY A 201 3.14 7.76 14.91
C GLY A 201 4.61 7.80 15.33
N GLY A 202 5.22 6.65 15.62
CA GLY A 202 6.62 6.57 16.02
C GLY A 202 7.26 5.28 15.52
N LYS A 203 7.71 4.44 16.45
CA LYS A 203 8.29 3.14 16.14
C LYS A 203 7.20 2.09 16.02
N THR A 204 7.45 1.08 15.18
CA THR A 204 6.62 -0.12 15.15
C THR A 204 6.90 -0.99 16.37
N GLU A 205 5.85 -1.34 17.09
CA GLU A 205 5.85 -2.13 18.31
C GLU A 205 5.16 -3.47 18.08
N PHE A 206 5.65 -4.51 18.75
CA PHE A 206 4.99 -5.80 18.84
C PHE A 206 3.76 -5.69 19.74
N VAL A 207 2.64 -6.29 19.31
CA VAL A 207 1.41 -6.35 20.11
C VAL A 207 1.17 -7.75 20.62
N LYS A 208 1.07 -8.73 19.71
CA LYS A 208 0.93 -10.15 20.05
C LYS A 208 1.38 -11.07 18.92
N ALA A 209 1.71 -12.30 19.26
CA ALA A 209 1.82 -13.42 18.33
C ALA A 209 0.49 -14.17 18.27
N CYS A 210 0.20 -14.72 17.10
CA CYS A 210 -0.88 -15.64 16.82
C CYS A 210 -0.21 -16.96 16.49
N ASP A 211 -0.14 -17.86 17.45
CA ASP A 211 0.55 -19.15 17.29
C ASP A 211 -0.37 -20.20 16.64
N THR A 212 -1.68 -19.96 16.65
CA THR A 212 -2.72 -20.82 16.06
C THR A 212 -3.60 -20.06 15.08
N GLU A 213 -4.26 -20.77 14.16
CA GLU A 213 -5.25 -20.15 13.26
C GLU A 213 -6.41 -19.50 14.01
N GLU A 214 -6.87 -20.11 15.11
CA GLU A 214 -7.94 -19.54 15.92
C GLU A 214 -7.56 -18.16 16.46
N SER A 215 -6.35 -18.01 17.02
CA SER A 215 -5.84 -16.72 17.50
C SER A 215 -5.62 -15.70 16.37
N ARG A 216 -5.31 -16.18 15.16
CA ARG A 216 -5.16 -15.32 13.97
C ARG A 216 -6.52 -14.83 13.47
N LEU A 217 -7.52 -15.71 13.41
CA LEU A 217 -8.91 -15.37 13.06
C LEU A 217 -9.51 -14.40 14.07
N GLU A 218 -9.29 -14.62 15.37
CA GLU A 218 -9.69 -13.69 16.43
C GLU A 218 -9.05 -12.30 16.21
N SER A 219 -7.79 -12.25 15.79
CA SER A 219 -7.11 -10.99 15.50
C SER A 219 -7.71 -10.27 14.28
N LEU A 220 -8.06 -11.00 13.22
CA LEU A 220 -8.74 -10.43 12.06
C LEU A 220 -10.05 -9.74 12.49
N GLU A 221 -10.82 -10.38 13.34
CA GLU A 221 -12.09 -9.84 13.83
C GLU A 221 -11.88 -8.67 14.80
N ASN A 222 -11.18 -8.89 15.91
CA ASN A 222 -11.11 -7.94 17.02
C ASN A 222 -10.18 -6.75 16.75
N VAL A 223 -9.13 -6.94 15.94
CA VAL A 223 -8.14 -5.89 15.64
C VAL A 223 -8.45 -5.22 14.31
N PHE A 224 -8.75 -6.01 13.28
CA PHE A 224 -8.92 -5.52 11.92
C PHE A 224 -10.37 -5.32 11.51
N SER A 225 -11.34 -5.84 12.26
CA SER A 225 -12.78 -5.79 11.95
C SER A 225 -13.12 -6.56 10.66
N ILE A 226 -12.38 -7.63 10.39
CA ILE A 226 -12.58 -8.54 9.25
C ILE A 226 -13.22 -9.82 9.78
N ILE A 227 -14.44 -10.12 9.34
CA ILE A 227 -15.19 -11.31 9.75
C ILE A 227 -15.26 -12.27 8.57
N LEU A 228 -14.67 -13.45 8.73
CA LEU A 228 -14.68 -14.50 7.71
C LEU A 228 -15.90 -15.41 7.86
N SER A 229 -16.49 -15.80 6.73
CA SER A 229 -17.53 -16.84 6.69
C SER A 229 -16.94 -18.21 7.03
N GLN A 230 -17.79 -19.20 7.33
CA GLN A 230 -17.31 -20.55 7.60
C GLN A 230 -16.52 -21.12 6.40
N THR A 231 -17.03 -20.97 5.18
CA THR A 231 -16.33 -21.41 3.97
C THR A 231 -14.97 -20.74 3.79
N GLU A 232 -14.84 -19.45 4.10
CA GLU A 232 -13.56 -18.74 4.05
C GLU A 232 -12.58 -19.26 5.12
N LYS A 233 -13.07 -19.55 6.34
CA LYS A 233 -12.28 -20.18 7.41
C LYS A 233 -11.80 -21.58 7.01
N ASP A 234 -12.69 -22.40 6.45
CA ASP A 234 -12.36 -23.75 5.98
C ASP A 234 -11.33 -23.71 4.84
N GLY A 235 -11.42 -22.72 3.96
CA GLY A 235 -10.44 -22.48 2.89
C GLY A 235 -9.03 -22.15 3.39
N ILE A 236 -8.88 -21.59 4.60
CA ILE A 236 -7.56 -21.36 5.19
C ILE A 236 -6.89 -22.69 5.55
N LEU A 237 -7.66 -23.73 5.90
CA LEU A 237 -7.10 -25.03 6.30
C LEU A 237 -6.32 -25.72 5.16
N THR A 238 -6.59 -25.36 3.91
CA THR A 238 -5.85 -25.87 2.73
C THR A 238 -4.72 -24.94 2.31
N SER A 239 -4.59 -23.77 2.94
CA SER A 239 -3.55 -22.80 2.62
C SER A 239 -2.17 -23.25 3.10
N PRO A 240 -1.10 -23.06 2.31
CA PRO A 240 0.27 -23.26 2.77
C PRO A 240 0.69 -22.26 3.85
N LEU A 241 -0.10 -21.18 4.06
CA LEU A 241 0.14 -20.16 5.08
C LEU A 241 -0.62 -20.41 6.39
N ARG A 242 -1.26 -21.57 6.55
CA ARG A 242 -1.92 -21.93 7.81
C ARG A 242 -0.88 -22.08 8.93
N LEU A 243 -1.26 -21.62 10.10
CA LEU A 243 -0.60 -21.88 11.37
C LEU A 243 -1.03 -23.25 11.90
N GLY A 244 -0.22 -23.80 12.80
CA GLY A 244 -0.45 -25.09 13.43
C GLY A 244 -1.65 -25.12 14.37
#